data_AF-A0A9E0MJL5-F1
#
_entry.id   AF-A0A9E0MJL5-F1
#
_cell.length_a   1.000
_cell.length_b   1.000
_cell.length_c   1.000
_cell.angle_alpha   90.00
_cell.angle_beta   90.00
_cell.angle_gamma   90.00
#
_symmetry.space_group_name_H-M   'P 1'
#
loop_
_entity.id
_entity.type
_entity.pdbx_description
1 polymer ?
#
loop_
_entity_poly.entity_id
_entity_poly.type
_entity_poly.pdbx_seq_one_letter_code
_entity_poly.pdbx_strand_id
1 'polypeptide(L)'
;MRASAAVVAVALAAGLAAGPGVSSVARAEAPSSPSPPPSGRWPVAEPAAARAMLDRLVGQRAGWHDGVLTIVDVAGAGPPWIGVVERRGQALWLVGDGVAWRLTGPLARPRLAGPGYLIWAIGAPAGDRLEVTRLGVLAPPPR
;
A
#
# COMPACT_ATOMS: atom_id res chain seq x y z
N MET A 1 -84.38 11.81 4.79
CA MET A 1 -84.62 10.57 5.55
C MET A 1 -85.42 9.61 4.69
N ARG A 2 -84.77 8.59 4.10
CA ARG A 2 -85.40 7.43 3.45
C ARG A 2 -84.47 6.22 3.58
N ALA A 3 -85.01 5.16 4.19
CA ALA A 3 -84.89 3.70 3.94
C ALA A 3 -83.57 3.16 3.34
N SER A 4 -82.83 2.26 3.99
CA SER A 4 -83.08 0.82 4.32
C SER A 4 -82.52 -0.15 3.27
N ALA A 5 -81.67 -1.08 3.75
CA ALA A 5 -81.53 -2.52 3.41
C ALA A 5 -81.37 -2.93 1.92
N ALA A 6 -80.56 -3.91 1.50
CA ALA A 6 -79.71 -4.91 2.12
C ALA A 6 -78.92 -5.62 0.98
N VAL A 7 -78.11 -6.61 1.38
CA VAL A 7 -77.82 -7.90 0.71
C VAL A 7 -76.32 -8.18 0.49
N VAL A 8 -75.99 -9.37 0.98
CA VAL A 8 -74.73 -10.07 1.18
C VAL A 8 -74.15 -10.59 -0.14
N ALA A 9 -72.82 -10.64 -0.26
CA ALA A 9 -72.13 -11.74 -0.94
C ALA A 9 -70.68 -11.86 -0.44
N VAL A 10 -70.37 -13.06 0.08
CA VAL A 10 -69.04 -13.53 0.48
C VAL A 10 -68.25 -13.90 -0.78
N ALA A 11 -66.95 -13.59 -0.82
CA ALA A 11 -65.98 -14.37 -1.59
C ALA A 11 -64.59 -14.28 -0.94
N LEU A 12 -64.17 -15.40 -0.35
CA LEU A 12 -62.77 -15.75 -0.08
C LEU A 12 -62.01 -15.88 -1.40
N ALA A 13 -60.85 -15.24 -1.52
CA ALA A 13 -59.77 -15.74 -2.38
C ALA A 13 -58.42 -15.16 -1.95
N ALA A 14 -57.50 -16.07 -1.64
CA ALA A 14 -56.10 -15.83 -1.38
C ALA A 14 -55.40 -15.24 -2.62
N GLY A 15 -54.47 -14.31 -2.43
CA GLY A 15 -53.72 -13.68 -3.51
C GLY A 15 -52.34 -13.23 -3.07
N LEU A 16 -51.34 -14.04 -3.45
CA LEU A 16 -49.90 -13.86 -3.48
C LEU A 16 -49.32 -12.45 -3.20
N ALA A 17 -48.41 -12.38 -2.23
CA ALA A 17 -47.41 -11.31 -2.12
C ALA A 17 -46.26 -11.58 -3.11
N ALA A 18 -46.26 -10.87 -4.24
CA ALA A 18 -45.12 -10.76 -5.15
C ALA A 18 -44.45 -9.40 -4.92
N GLY A 19 -43.31 -9.40 -4.20
CA GLY A 19 -42.42 -8.24 -4.14
C GLY A 19 -41.17 -8.52 -4.98
N PRO A 20 -40.88 -7.76 -6.06
CA PRO A 20 -39.60 -7.85 -6.73
C PRO A 20 -38.56 -7.02 -5.96
N GLY A 21 -38.01 -7.61 -4.90
CA GLY A 21 -36.82 -7.09 -4.22
C GLY A 21 -35.57 -7.59 -4.93
N VAL A 22 -35.22 -6.98 -6.06
CA VAL A 22 -33.92 -7.23 -6.71
C VAL A 22 -32.80 -6.79 -5.77
N SER A 23 -32.19 -7.77 -5.11
CA SER A 23 -30.95 -7.58 -4.36
C SER A 23 -29.83 -7.34 -5.36
N SER A 24 -29.66 -6.08 -5.75
CA SER A 24 -28.46 -5.62 -6.44
C SER A 24 -27.32 -5.69 -5.45
N VAL A 25 -26.56 -6.79 -5.49
CA VAL A 25 -25.28 -6.89 -4.82
C VAL A 25 -24.37 -5.90 -5.53
N ALA A 26 -24.27 -4.68 -4.97
CA ALA A 26 -23.27 -3.70 -5.35
C ALA A 26 -21.91 -4.33 -5.08
N ARG A 27 -21.36 -4.98 -6.11
CA ARG A 27 -19.96 -5.36 -6.19
C ARG A 27 -19.19 -4.05 -6.10
N ALA A 28 -18.69 -3.74 -4.91
CA ALA A 28 -17.74 -2.66 -4.70
C ALA A 28 -16.45 -3.05 -5.43
N GLU A 29 -16.44 -2.83 -6.74
CA GLU A 29 -15.23 -2.89 -7.53
C GLU A 29 -14.47 -1.60 -7.22
N ALA A 30 -13.67 -1.64 -6.16
CA ALA A 30 -12.71 -0.58 -5.90
C ALA A 30 -11.75 -0.53 -7.12
N PRO A 31 -11.53 0.64 -7.75
CA PRO A 31 -10.47 0.78 -8.72
C PRO A 31 -9.15 0.62 -7.96
N SER A 32 -8.68 -0.62 -7.88
CA SER A 32 -7.31 -0.92 -7.46
C SER A 32 -6.46 -0.50 -8.65
N SER A 33 -6.08 0.79 -8.72
CA SER A 33 -4.89 1.14 -9.48
C SER A 33 -3.80 0.21 -8.96
N PRO A 34 -3.23 -0.66 -9.81
CA PRO A 34 -2.24 -1.61 -9.35
C PRO A 34 -1.10 -0.78 -8.75
N SER A 35 -0.82 -1.03 -7.47
CA SER A 35 0.35 -0.43 -6.84
C SER A 35 1.56 -0.74 -7.72
N PRO A 36 2.45 0.23 -7.96
CA PRO A 36 3.63 -0.04 -8.77
C PRO A 36 4.38 -1.25 -8.17
N PRO A 37 5.11 -2.04 -8.98
CA PRO A 37 5.97 -3.08 -8.44
C PRO A 37 7.19 -2.45 -7.74
N PRO A 38 7.78 -3.13 -6.75
CA PRO A 38 9.05 -2.70 -6.17
C PRO A 38 10.13 -2.70 -7.25
N SER A 39 10.75 -1.54 -7.47
CA SER A 39 11.76 -1.37 -8.52
C SER A 39 13.17 -1.70 -8.04
N GLY A 40 13.46 -1.56 -6.74
CA GLY A 40 14.81 -1.70 -6.19
C GLY A 40 15.79 -0.64 -6.72
N ARG A 41 15.32 0.48 -7.27
CA ARG A 41 16.18 1.48 -7.93
C ARG A 41 16.19 2.80 -7.18
N TRP A 42 17.36 3.43 -7.14
CA TRP A 42 17.54 4.76 -6.56
C TRP A 42 18.63 5.56 -7.29
N PRO A 43 18.38 6.82 -7.66
CA PRO A 43 19.40 7.66 -8.29
C PRO A 43 20.50 8.01 -7.28
N VAL A 44 21.75 7.78 -7.67
CA VAL A 44 22.96 8.11 -6.92
C VAL A 44 24.01 8.61 -7.91
N ALA A 45 24.09 9.92 -8.06
CA ALA A 45 25.00 10.56 -9.02
C ALA A 45 26.48 10.39 -8.63
N GLU A 46 26.78 10.46 -7.34
CA GLU A 46 28.15 10.47 -6.84
C GLU A 46 28.71 9.04 -6.68
N PRO A 47 29.81 8.66 -7.37
CA PRO A 47 30.38 7.32 -7.30
C PRO A 47 30.80 6.91 -5.87
N ALA A 48 31.36 7.85 -5.11
CA ALA A 48 31.78 7.59 -3.73
C ALA A 48 30.59 7.29 -2.81
N ALA A 49 29.47 8.00 -3.00
CA ALA A 49 28.24 7.74 -2.25
C ALA A 49 27.66 6.37 -2.61
N ALA A 50 27.64 6.02 -3.90
CA ALA A 50 27.19 4.72 -4.37
C ALA A 50 28.03 3.59 -3.76
N ARG A 51 29.36 3.76 -3.73
CA ARG A 51 30.25 2.78 -3.11
C ARG A 51 29.97 2.60 -1.63
N ALA A 52 29.82 3.71 -0.89
CA ALA A 52 29.49 3.64 0.53
C ALA A 52 28.12 2.99 0.80
N MET A 53 27.13 3.16 -0.08
CA MET A 53 25.85 2.45 0.02
C MET A 53 26.02 0.95 -0.23
N LEU A 54 26.77 0.56 -1.27
CA LEU A 54 27.03 -0.84 -1.60
C LEU A 54 27.79 -1.57 -0.47
N ASP A 55 28.77 -0.91 0.18
CA ASP A 55 29.53 -1.51 1.28
C ASP A 55 28.64 -1.82 2.52
N ARG A 56 27.46 -1.19 2.66
CA ARG A 56 26.47 -1.52 3.70
C ARG A 56 25.59 -2.71 3.34
N LEU A 57 25.53 -3.06 2.05
CA LEU A 57 24.71 -4.14 1.52
C LEU A 57 25.50 -5.46 1.56
N VAL A 58 25.55 -6.08 2.75
CA VAL A 58 26.16 -7.41 2.94
C VAL A 58 25.11 -8.50 2.69
N GLY A 59 25.34 -9.30 1.66
CA GLY A 59 24.50 -10.46 1.31
C GLY A 59 23.29 -10.16 0.43
N GLN A 60 23.04 -8.89 0.08
CA GLN A 60 22.08 -8.51 -0.94
C GLN A 60 22.71 -8.57 -2.34
N ARG A 61 21.89 -8.82 -3.36
CA ARG A 61 22.32 -8.71 -4.76
C ARG A 61 22.06 -7.29 -5.22
N ALA A 62 23.12 -6.49 -5.32
CA ALA A 62 23.04 -5.08 -5.67
C ALA A 62 24.21 -4.66 -6.58
N GLY A 63 24.02 -3.55 -7.29
CA GLY A 63 25.02 -2.93 -8.14
C GLY A 63 24.74 -1.46 -8.35
N TRP A 64 25.69 -0.77 -8.97
CA TRP A 64 25.55 0.62 -9.37
C TRP A 64 26.02 0.77 -10.81
N HIS A 65 25.17 1.36 -11.65
CA HIS A 65 25.44 1.59 -13.07
C HIS A 65 24.70 2.85 -13.52
N ASP A 66 25.33 3.65 -14.38
CA ASP A 66 24.75 4.89 -14.94
C ASP A 66 24.11 5.83 -13.90
N GLY A 67 24.75 5.99 -12.74
CA GLY A 67 24.23 6.86 -11.68
C GLY A 67 23.00 6.30 -10.96
N VAL A 68 22.71 4.99 -11.07
CA VAL A 68 21.57 4.34 -10.42
C VAL A 68 22.03 3.16 -9.58
N LEU A 69 21.75 3.22 -8.28
CA LEU A 69 21.85 2.07 -7.39
C LEU A 69 20.68 1.13 -7.69
N THR A 70 20.98 -0.15 -7.89
CA THR A 70 19.97 -1.19 -8.11
C THR A 70 20.16 -2.31 -7.10
N ILE A 71 19.11 -2.66 -6.36
CA ILE A 71 19.04 -3.81 -5.47
C ILE A 71 18.01 -4.77 -6.07
N VAL A 72 18.47 -5.89 -6.60
CA VAL A 72 17.59 -6.86 -7.29
C VAL A 72 17.05 -7.93 -6.35
N ASP A 73 17.76 -8.21 -5.25
CA ASP A 73 17.33 -9.18 -4.26
C ASP A 73 17.86 -8.86 -2.85
N VAL A 74 16.99 -9.02 -1.85
CA VAL A 74 17.32 -8.93 -0.43
C VAL A 74 17.11 -10.28 0.24
N ALA A 75 18.14 -11.14 0.15
CA ALA A 75 18.15 -12.48 0.76
C ALA A 75 16.91 -13.32 0.39
N GLY A 76 16.66 -13.44 -0.90
CA GLY A 76 15.58 -14.25 -1.49
C GLY A 76 14.20 -13.59 -1.53
N ALA A 77 14.06 -12.36 -1.03
CA ALA A 77 12.78 -11.66 -1.00
C ALA A 77 12.44 -10.90 -2.29
N GLY A 78 13.35 -10.85 -3.26
CA GLY A 78 13.21 -10.03 -4.47
C GLY A 78 13.55 -8.56 -4.24
N PRO A 79 13.19 -7.68 -5.20
CA PRO A 79 13.57 -6.28 -5.17
C PRO A 79 12.83 -5.52 -4.05
N PRO A 80 13.51 -4.60 -3.32
CA PRO A 80 12.88 -3.79 -2.30
C PRO A 80 12.26 -2.52 -2.86
N TRP A 81 11.45 -1.87 -2.02
CA TRP A 81 11.16 -0.45 -2.12
C TRP A 81 12.36 0.36 -1.65
N ILE A 82 12.76 1.39 -2.39
CA ILE A 82 13.83 2.31 -1.96
C ILE A 82 13.27 3.73 -1.88
N GLY A 83 13.59 4.43 -0.80
CA GLY A 83 13.09 5.78 -0.57
C GLY A 83 13.65 6.46 0.67
N VAL A 84 13.43 7.76 0.74
CA VAL A 84 13.74 8.57 1.91
C VAL A 84 12.60 8.45 2.91
N VAL A 85 12.95 8.34 4.19
CA VAL A 85 11.98 8.36 5.27
C VAL A 85 11.56 9.81 5.53
N GLU A 86 10.26 10.09 5.40
CA GLU A 86 9.66 11.37 5.75
C GLU A 86 8.75 11.23 6.97
N ARG A 87 8.64 12.30 7.77
CA ARG A 87 7.60 12.41 8.79
C ARG A 87 6.45 13.25 8.25
N ARG A 88 5.24 12.68 8.26
CA ARG A 88 4.01 13.40 7.93
C ARG A 88 3.02 13.21 9.07
N GLY A 89 2.83 14.28 9.86
CA GLY A 89 2.12 14.19 11.14
C GLY A 89 2.79 13.19 12.10
N GLN A 90 2.03 12.22 12.59
CA GLN A 90 2.50 11.19 13.52
C GLN A 90 3.03 9.91 12.86
N ALA A 91 3.00 9.85 11.52
CA ALA A 91 3.40 8.68 10.74
C ALA A 91 4.74 8.92 10.02
N LEU A 92 5.47 7.82 9.79
CA LEU A 92 6.62 7.79 8.90
C LEU A 92 6.18 7.28 7.53
N TRP A 93 6.78 7.84 6.49
CA TRP A 93 6.50 7.54 5.10
C TRP A 93 7.79 7.18 4.39
N LEU A 94 7.75 6.19 3.51
CA LEU A 94 8.80 5.92 2.55
C LEU A 94 8.44 6.63 1.24
N VAL A 95 9.27 7.59 0.86
CA VAL A 95 9.03 8.43 -0.32
C VAL A 95 10.14 8.17 -1.32
N GLY A 96 9.75 7.75 -2.52
CA GLY A 96 10.69 7.44 -3.58
C GLY A 96 10.06 7.57 -4.96
N ASP A 97 10.72 7.01 -5.96
CA ASP A 97 10.33 7.17 -7.35
C ASP A 97 8.92 6.63 -7.61
N GLY A 98 7.98 7.54 -7.85
CA GLY A 98 6.56 7.24 -8.08
C GLY A 98 5.82 6.65 -6.87
N VAL A 99 6.41 6.64 -5.68
CA VAL A 99 5.80 6.01 -4.49
C VAL A 99 5.87 6.86 -3.23
N ALA A 100 4.78 6.80 -2.46
CA ALA A 100 4.71 7.33 -1.11
C ALA A 100 3.94 6.33 -0.25
N TRP A 101 4.66 5.55 0.54
CA TRP A 101 4.08 4.50 1.39
C TRP A 101 4.08 4.92 2.85
N ARG A 102 2.91 4.92 3.48
CA ARG A 102 2.84 5.05 4.94
C ARG A 102 3.40 3.78 5.58
N LEU A 103 4.47 3.91 6.35
CA LEU A 103 5.10 2.77 6.99
C LEU A 103 4.23 2.27 8.15
N THR A 104 3.95 0.98 8.16
CA THR A 104 3.23 0.28 9.24
C THR A 104 3.93 -1.01 9.65
N GLY A 105 3.54 -1.56 10.80
CA GLY A 105 4.16 -2.75 11.38
C GLY A 105 5.28 -2.44 12.39
N PRO A 106 5.91 -3.48 12.96
CA PRO A 106 6.89 -3.35 14.05
C PRO A 106 8.13 -2.55 13.63
N LEU A 107 8.45 -2.54 12.33
CA LEU A 107 9.60 -1.83 11.77
C LEU A 107 9.27 -0.44 11.22
N ALA A 108 8.04 0.06 11.39
CA ALA A 108 7.64 1.39 10.93
C ALA A 108 8.14 2.56 11.78
N ARG A 109 8.75 2.28 12.92
CA ARG A 109 9.44 3.25 13.78
C ARG A 109 10.79 2.67 14.21
N PRO A 110 11.67 2.32 13.27
CA PRO A 110 12.92 1.71 13.63
C PRO A 110 13.75 2.77 14.35
N ARG A 111 14.28 2.45 15.54
CA ARG A 111 15.28 3.32 16.22
C ARG A 111 16.47 3.64 15.32
N LEU A 112 16.67 2.83 14.27
CA LEU A 112 17.79 2.85 13.34
C LEU A 112 17.62 3.80 12.14
N ALA A 113 16.40 4.24 11.78
CA ALA A 113 16.16 5.09 10.62
C ALA A 113 15.06 6.12 10.88
N GLY A 114 15.47 7.33 11.26
CA GLY A 114 14.57 8.46 11.45
C GLY A 114 14.24 9.18 10.15
N PRO A 115 13.53 10.32 10.22
CA PRO A 115 13.32 11.19 9.06
C PRO A 115 14.64 11.60 8.40
N GLY A 116 14.65 11.66 7.08
CA GLY A 116 15.80 12.01 6.24
C GLY A 116 16.71 10.84 5.86
N TYR A 117 16.56 9.67 6.49
CA TYR A 117 17.36 8.50 6.14
C TYR A 117 16.90 7.90 4.81
N LEU A 118 17.84 7.52 3.95
CA LEU A 118 17.58 6.69 2.78
C LEU A 118 17.58 5.23 3.21
N ILE A 119 16.51 4.50 2.92
CA ILE A 119 16.36 3.09 3.28
C ILE A 119 15.91 2.24 2.10
N TRP A 120 16.13 0.94 2.22
CA TRP A 120 15.38 -0.07 1.48
C TRP A 120 14.38 -0.76 2.42
N ALA A 121 13.24 -1.19 1.89
CA ALA A 121 12.19 -1.88 2.63
C ALA A 121 11.56 -3.03 1.81
N ILE A 122 11.31 -4.14 2.48
CA ILE A 122 10.50 -5.27 2.00
C ILE A 122 9.22 -5.30 2.82
N GLY A 123 8.09 -5.49 2.16
CA GLY A 123 6.79 -5.49 2.83
C GLY A 123 5.63 -5.71 1.86
N ALA A 124 4.44 -5.84 2.43
CA ALA A 124 3.20 -5.98 1.68
C ALA A 124 2.52 -4.60 1.54
N PRO A 125 2.25 -4.12 0.32
CA PRO A 125 1.46 -2.91 0.11
C PRO A 125 -0.02 -3.19 0.40
N ALA A 126 -0.69 -2.25 1.09
CA ALA A 126 -2.11 -2.29 1.40
C ALA A 126 -2.71 -0.87 1.35
N GLY A 127 -3.31 -0.52 0.21
CA GLY A 127 -3.83 0.84 -0.02
C GLY A 127 -2.70 1.88 -0.06
N ASP A 128 -2.65 2.75 0.95
CA ASP A 128 -1.60 3.78 1.11
C ASP A 128 -0.44 3.33 2.03
N ARG A 129 -0.45 2.07 2.47
CA ARG A 129 0.45 1.57 3.52
C ARG A 129 1.39 0.51 3.00
N LEU A 130 2.58 0.47 3.58
CA LEU A 130 3.52 -0.62 3.43
C LEU A 130 3.73 -1.26 4.81
N GLU A 131 3.24 -2.48 4.97
CA GLU A 131 3.54 -3.28 6.16
C GLU A 131 4.96 -3.84 6.04
N VAL A 132 5.90 -3.20 6.73
CA VAL A 132 7.33 -3.47 6.58
C VAL A 132 7.72 -4.70 7.40
N THR A 133 8.23 -5.71 6.72
CA THR A 133 8.73 -6.95 7.34
C THR A 133 10.25 -6.97 7.44
N ARG A 134 10.96 -6.23 6.57
CA ARG A 134 12.41 -6.05 6.63
C ARG A 134 12.80 -4.67 6.10
N LEU A 135 13.81 -4.05 6.69
CA LEU A 135 14.39 -2.82 6.17
C LEU A 135 15.88 -2.74 6.48
N GLY A 136 16.58 -1.84 5.79
CA GLY A 136 17.95 -1.47 6.10
C GLY A 136 18.28 -0.07 5.63
N VAL A 137 19.29 0.54 6.26
CA VAL A 137 19.73 1.90 5.96
C VAL A 137 20.76 1.89 4.84
N LEU A 138 20.52 2.70 3.81
CA LEU A 138 21.46 2.94 2.72
C LEU A 138 22.34 4.15 3.01
N ALA A 139 21.75 5.24 3.50
CA ALA A 139 22.48 6.45 3.85
C ALA A 139 21.81 7.23 5.00
N PRO A 140 22.60 7.92 5.83
CA PRO A 140 22.07 8.89 6.78
C PRO A 140 21.51 10.13 6.05
N PRO A 141 20.80 11.02 6.77
CA PRO A 141 20.36 12.29 6.21
C PRO A 141 21.55 13.13 5.70
N PRO A 142 21.38 13.89 4.62
CA PRO A 142 22.38 14.87 4.20
C PRO A 142 22.62 15.86 5.35
N ARG A 143 23.90 16.18 5.59
CA ARG A 143 24.32 17.16 6.59
C ARG A 143 24.25 18.58 6.04
#